data_AF-A0A842UBJ9-F1
#
_entry.id   AF-A0A842UBJ9-F1
#
_cell.length_a   1.000
_cell.length_b   1.000
_cell.length_c   1.000
_cell.angle_alpha   90.00
_cell.angle_beta   90.00
_cell.angle_gamma   90.00
#
_symmetry.space_group_name_H-M   'P 1'
#
loop_
_entity.id
_entity.type
_entity.pdbx_description
1 polymer ?
#
loop_
_entity_poly.entity_id
_entity_poly.type
_entity_poly.pdbx_seq_one_letter_code
_entity_poly.pdbx_strand_id
1 'polypeptide(L)'
;MPMMIERPVKKVTPDELLQILLGAMRAMHWNYWTSHWQVSGSSFYGDHLMFSRMYEALVEEIDTLAEKMVGTFGPDSVENTSQMNWASSFLRSWSVYKCPYCRGLRSEKELQGLFKSFYEKLKEGNALSLGMDDYLMATASSHETNIYLLQQRMLKQEAIRKASLQRARKEAAEAAPSAEDYFFRDPEKKEVREFQESGQKGNLSKQEQRKGAPPTVADIKEEPGGEEFSTLNRYVIDTEEPTNLSPKRTPSPKLASWVFLED
;
A
#
# COMPACT_ATOMS: atom_id res chain seq x y z
N MET A 1 -31.63 -40.26 9.81
CA MET A 1 -31.48 -39.11 8.89
C MET A 1 -31.19 -37.87 9.73
N PRO A 2 -30.03 -37.21 9.59
CA PRO A 2 -29.77 -35.96 10.28
C PRO A 2 -30.52 -34.83 9.56
N MET A 3 -31.43 -34.17 10.27
CA MET A 3 -32.05 -32.92 9.81
C MET A 3 -30.97 -31.83 9.76
N MET A 4 -30.62 -31.40 8.55
CA MET A 4 -29.86 -30.18 8.36
C MET A 4 -30.78 -29.01 8.69
N ILE A 5 -30.56 -28.38 9.84
CA ILE A 5 -31.17 -27.09 10.17
C ILE A 5 -30.42 -26.05 9.32
N GLU A 6 -31.00 -25.64 8.20
CA GLU A 6 -30.55 -24.47 7.47
C GLU A 6 -30.62 -23.26 8.40
N ARG A 7 -29.47 -22.68 8.76
CA ARG A 7 -29.45 -21.41 9.49
C ARG A 7 -29.98 -20.33 8.55
N PRO A 8 -31.04 -19.60 8.92
CA PRO A 8 -31.52 -18.50 8.09
C PRO A 8 -30.43 -17.44 7.98
N VAL A 9 -30.10 -17.05 6.74
CA VAL A 9 -29.22 -15.92 6.48
C VAL A 9 -29.91 -14.68 7.03
N LYS A 10 -29.40 -14.11 8.13
CA LYS A 10 -29.96 -12.89 8.73
C LYS A 10 -29.82 -11.77 7.70
N LYS A 11 -30.94 -11.26 7.20
CA LYS A 11 -30.94 -10.07 6.33
C LYS A 11 -30.41 -8.88 7.13
N VAL A 12 -29.47 -8.15 6.55
CA VAL A 12 -28.94 -6.92 7.16
C VAL A 12 -30.04 -5.86 7.16
N THR A 13 -30.27 -5.25 8.30
CA THR A 13 -31.29 -4.23 8.50
C THR A 13 -30.78 -2.83 8.10
N PRO A 14 -31.68 -1.89 7.74
CA PRO A 14 -31.29 -0.51 7.41
C PRO A 14 -30.46 0.19 8.49
N ASP A 15 -30.81 0.01 9.76
CA ASP A 15 -30.07 0.56 10.89
C ASP A 15 -28.69 -0.09 11.05
N GLU A 16 -28.56 -1.41 10.84
CA GLU A 16 -27.25 -2.07 10.84
C GLU A 16 -26.32 -1.51 9.74
N LEU A 17 -26.84 -1.16 8.55
CA LEU A 17 -26.04 -0.52 7.49
C LEU A 17 -25.52 0.85 7.93
N LEU A 18 -26.40 1.68 8.48
CA LEU A 18 -26.02 3.02 8.95
C LEU A 18 -25.09 2.95 10.17
N GLN A 19 -25.23 1.94 11.02
CA GLN A 19 -24.29 1.69 12.12
C GLN A 19 -22.88 1.40 11.62
N ILE A 20 -22.74 0.62 10.54
CA ILE A 20 -21.43 0.37 9.91
C ILE A 20 -20.85 1.67 9.35
N LEU A 21 -21.68 2.48 8.67
CA LEU A 21 -21.27 3.77 8.11
C LEU A 21 -20.81 4.74 9.20
N LEU A 22 -21.58 4.88 10.27
CA LEU A 22 -21.23 5.72 11.43
C LEU A 22 -19.91 5.28 12.07
N GLY A 23 -19.71 3.96 12.20
CA GLY A 23 -18.45 3.38 12.66
C GLY A 23 -17.26 3.70 11.73
N ALA A 24 -17.47 3.65 10.41
CA ALA A 24 -16.46 4.03 9.41
C ALA A 24 -16.10 5.52 9.49
N MET A 25 -17.09 6.39 9.66
CA MET A 25 -16.87 7.84 9.81
C MET A 25 -16.11 8.17 11.11
N ARG A 26 -16.44 7.51 12.23
CA ARG A 26 -15.67 7.62 13.48
C ARG A 26 -14.22 7.15 13.33
N ALA A 27 -14.02 6.04 12.64
CA ALA A 27 -12.67 5.57 12.30
C ALA A 27 -11.93 6.59 11.42
N MET A 28 -12.62 7.20 10.46
CA MET A 28 -12.04 8.23 9.58
C MET A 28 -11.57 9.45 10.39
N HIS A 29 -12.38 9.91 11.34
CA HIS A 29 -12.04 11.01 12.23
C HIS A 29 -10.72 10.72 12.97
N TRP A 30 -10.61 9.55 13.62
CA TRP A 30 -9.38 9.15 14.29
C TRP A 30 -8.20 8.98 13.34
N ASN A 31 -8.42 8.46 12.13
CA ASN A 31 -7.39 8.31 11.13
C ASN A 31 -6.80 9.67 10.71
N TYR A 32 -7.65 10.66 10.45
CA TYR A 32 -7.22 12.01 10.10
C TYR A 32 -6.57 12.75 11.25
N TRP A 33 -7.12 12.63 12.45
CA TRP A 33 -6.53 13.25 13.63
C TRP A 33 -5.13 12.68 13.93
N THR A 34 -4.97 11.36 13.79
CA THR A 34 -3.66 10.71 13.90
C THR A 34 -2.72 11.15 12.78
N SER A 35 -3.23 11.28 11.55
CA SER A 35 -2.44 11.71 10.39
C SER A 35 -1.95 13.15 10.53
N HIS A 36 -2.79 14.03 11.10
CA HIS A 36 -2.45 15.41 11.46
C HIS A 36 -1.24 15.50 12.40
N TRP A 37 -1.07 14.54 13.32
CA TRP A 37 0.12 14.44 14.17
C TRP A 37 1.33 13.80 13.48
N GLN A 38 1.09 12.91 12.51
CA GLN A 38 2.15 12.11 11.87
C GLN A 38 2.79 12.78 10.65
N VAL A 39 2.15 13.78 10.04
CA VAL A 39 2.72 14.49 8.89
C VAL A 39 4.00 15.24 9.27
N SER A 40 4.94 15.30 8.33
CA SER A 40 6.25 15.93 8.49
C SER A 40 6.85 16.31 7.13
N GLY A 41 7.99 17.00 7.14
CA GLY A 41 8.73 17.40 5.93
C GLY A 41 8.42 18.81 5.43
N SER A 42 8.85 19.13 4.21
CA SER A 42 8.89 20.50 3.69
C SER A 42 7.52 21.14 3.44
N SER A 43 6.44 20.37 3.39
CA SER A 43 5.06 20.89 3.30
C SER A 43 4.25 20.67 4.59
N PHE A 44 4.92 20.38 5.70
CA PHE A 44 4.31 20.05 6.99
C PHE A 44 3.12 20.91 7.35
N TYR A 45 3.28 22.24 7.36
CA TYR A 45 2.22 23.15 7.79
C TYR A 45 0.93 23.02 6.95
N GLY A 46 1.07 22.91 5.62
CA GLY A 46 -0.07 22.72 4.74
C GLY A 46 -0.74 21.36 4.94
N ASP A 47 0.05 20.31 5.10
CA ASP A 47 -0.47 18.95 5.32
C ASP A 47 -1.15 18.82 6.69
N HIS A 48 -0.59 19.47 7.71
CA HIS A 48 -1.12 19.53 9.07
C HIS A 48 -2.49 20.22 9.10
N LEU A 49 -2.62 21.37 8.42
CA LEU A 49 -3.90 22.07 8.29
C LEU A 49 -4.91 21.32 7.42
N MET A 50 -4.45 20.64 6.35
CA MET A 50 -5.32 19.82 5.50
C MET A 50 -6.03 18.74 6.33
N PHE A 51 -5.26 17.96 7.11
CA PHE A 51 -5.86 16.94 7.97
C PHE A 51 -6.70 17.53 9.11
N SER A 52 -6.36 18.72 9.63
CA SER A 52 -7.18 19.44 10.62
C SER A 52 -8.60 19.67 10.12
N ARG A 53 -8.69 20.30 8.94
CA ARG A 53 -9.98 20.60 8.31
C ARG A 53 -10.82 19.34 8.05
N MET A 54 -10.17 18.25 7.66
CA MET A 54 -10.85 16.98 7.36
C MET A 54 -11.42 16.32 8.63
N TYR A 55 -10.67 16.26 9.73
CA TYR A 55 -11.22 15.66 10.96
C TYR A 55 -12.23 16.58 11.64
N GLU A 56 -12.07 17.90 11.57
CA GLU A 56 -13.03 18.85 12.14
C GLU A 56 -14.40 18.76 11.44
N ALA A 57 -14.42 18.65 10.11
CA ALA A 57 -15.66 18.46 9.35
C ALA A 57 -16.40 17.17 9.74
N LEU A 58 -15.66 16.08 9.95
CA LEU A 58 -16.24 14.79 10.33
C LEU A 58 -16.99 14.82 11.67
N VAL A 59 -16.66 15.73 12.60
CA VAL A 59 -17.35 15.82 13.89
C VAL A 59 -18.84 16.12 13.68
N GLU A 60 -19.14 17.14 12.87
CA GLU A 60 -20.52 17.55 12.55
C GLU A 60 -21.25 16.48 11.71
N GLU A 61 -20.55 15.82 10.79
CA GLU A 61 -21.13 14.74 9.97
C GLU A 61 -21.46 13.50 10.82
N ILE A 62 -20.58 13.11 11.74
CA ILE A 62 -20.83 11.98 12.66
C ILE A 62 -22.05 12.27 13.53
N ASP A 63 -22.15 13.48 14.08
CA ASP A 63 -23.27 13.88 14.93
C ASP A 63 -24.58 13.91 14.13
N THR A 64 -24.58 14.59 12.98
CA THR A 64 -25.76 14.68 12.10
C THR A 64 -26.28 13.30 11.69
N LEU A 65 -25.39 12.36 11.33
CA LEU A 65 -25.80 11.00 11.00
C LEU A 65 -26.41 10.29 12.22
N ALA A 66 -25.76 10.40 13.39
CA ALA A 66 -26.24 9.77 14.62
C ALA A 66 -27.63 10.31 15.03
N GLU A 67 -27.84 11.63 14.98
CA GLU A 67 -29.15 12.23 15.29
C GLU A 67 -30.24 11.76 14.32
N LYS A 68 -29.94 11.69 13.01
CA LYS A 68 -30.89 11.18 12.01
C LYS A 68 -31.21 9.70 12.24
N MET A 69 -30.22 8.89 12.63
CA MET A 69 -30.42 7.49 12.98
C MET A 69 -31.33 7.36 14.21
N VAL A 70 -31.06 8.12 15.27
CA VAL A 70 -31.89 8.14 16.49
C VAL A 70 -33.32 8.58 16.18
N GLY A 71 -33.50 9.62 15.37
CA GLY A 71 -34.82 10.11 14.97
C GLY A 71 -35.62 9.12 14.11
N THR A 72 -34.95 8.23 13.37
CA THR A 72 -35.59 7.28 12.45
C THR A 72 -35.79 5.89 13.06
N PHE A 73 -34.79 5.39 13.79
CA PHE A 73 -34.70 3.99 14.26
C PHE A 73 -34.66 3.89 15.80
N GLY A 74 -34.63 5.01 16.52
CA GLY A 74 -34.57 5.05 17.98
C GLY A 74 -33.15 5.02 18.56
N PRO A 75 -33.01 5.21 19.88
CA PRO A 75 -31.72 5.39 20.55
C PRO A 75 -30.79 4.18 20.46
N ASP A 76 -31.33 2.97 20.34
CA ASP A 76 -30.53 1.74 20.23
C ASP A 76 -29.74 1.65 18.92
N SER A 77 -30.09 2.46 17.91
CA SER A 77 -29.40 2.51 16.62
C SER A 77 -27.97 3.07 16.70
N VAL A 78 -27.59 3.69 17.82
CA VAL A 78 -26.25 4.28 18.02
C VAL A 78 -25.50 3.64 19.20
N GLU A 79 -25.73 2.35 19.45
CA GLU A 79 -25.12 1.62 20.58
C GLU A 79 -23.58 1.68 20.56
N ASN A 80 -23.01 2.14 21.68
CA ASN A 80 -21.59 2.53 21.79
C ASN A 80 -20.61 1.37 21.52
N THR A 81 -20.90 0.17 22.01
CA THR A 81 -20.01 -0.99 21.87
C THR A 81 -19.90 -1.43 20.42
N SER A 82 -21.04 -1.48 19.73
CA SER A 82 -21.16 -1.81 18.31
C SER A 82 -20.45 -0.77 17.45
N GLN A 83 -20.64 0.51 17.76
CA GLN A 83 -19.93 1.60 17.10
C GLN A 83 -18.41 1.50 17.25
N MET A 84 -17.92 1.23 18.46
CA MET A 84 -16.49 1.05 18.72
C MET A 84 -15.93 -0.17 17.98
N ASN A 85 -16.67 -1.28 17.90
CA ASN A 85 -16.26 -2.48 17.20
C ASN A 85 -16.13 -2.24 15.68
N TRP A 86 -17.08 -1.53 15.08
CA TRP A 86 -16.99 -1.14 13.67
C TRP A 86 -15.80 -0.22 13.43
N ALA A 87 -15.67 0.84 14.23
CA ALA A 87 -14.58 1.80 14.06
C ALA A 87 -13.20 1.15 14.22
N SER A 88 -13.04 0.27 15.23
CA SER A 88 -11.80 -0.49 15.42
C SER A 88 -11.49 -1.42 14.23
N SER A 89 -12.52 -1.99 13.59
CA SER A 89 -12.33 -2.89 12.44
C SER A 89 -11.78 -2.12 11.23
N PHE A 90 -12.32 -0.94 10.94
CA PHE A 90 -11.81 -0.06 9.89
C PHE A 90 -10.41 0.48 10.19
N LEU A 91 -10.15 0.95 11.42
CA LEU A 91 -8.80 1.39 11.80
C LEU A 91 -7.76 0.27 11.61
N ARG A 92 -8.13 -0.97 11.96
CA ARG A 92 -7.26 -2.13 11.77
C ARG A 92 -7.01 -2.39 10.28
N SER A 93 -8.04 -2.34 9.43
CA SER A 93 -7.87 -2.57 7.99
C SER A 93 -6.97 -1.51 7.35
N TRP A 94 -7.09 -0.24 7.76
CA TRP A 94 -6.31 0.87 7.21
C TRP A 94 -4.88 0.97 7.79
N SER A 95 -4.62 0.37 8.94
CA SER A 95 -3.31 0.40 9.62
C SER A 95 -2.14 -0.20 8.81
N VAL A 96 -2.46 -0.98 7.77
CA VAL A 96 -1.48 -1.54 6.82
C VAL A 96 -0.76 -0.44 6.04
N TYR A 97 -1.40 0.72 5.84
CA TYR A 97 -0.83 1.87 5.14
C TYR A 97 -0.08 2.77 6.12
N LYS A 98 1.25 2.75 6.06
CA LYS A 98 2.11 3.59 6.93
C LYS A 98 2.10 5.06 6.54
N CYS A 99 2.07 5.34 5.24
CA CYS A 99 1.98 6.70 4.72
C CYS A 99 0.61 7.32 5.07
N PRO A 100 0.57 8.48 5.78
CA PRO A 100 -0.69 9.14 6.16
C PRO A 100 -1.58 9.45 4.95
N TYR A 101 -1.00 9.93 3.85
CA TYR A 101 -1.75 10.25 2.63
C TYR A 101 -2.33 9.01 1.94
N CYS A 102 -1.55 7.92 1.87
CA CYS A 102 -2.03 6.66 1.30
C CYS A 102 -3.16 6.07 2.16
N ARG A 103 -3.01 6.14 3.48
CA ARG A 103 -4.01 5.66 4.43
C ARG A 103 -5.29 6.47 4.32
N GLY A 104 -5.21 7.80 4.31
CA GLY A 104 -6.34 8.70 4.08
C GLY A 104 -7.03 8.45 2.75
N LEU A 105 -6.26 8.33 1.65
CA LEU A 105 -6.85 8.08 0.33
C LEU A 105 -7.54 6.71 0.26
N ARG A 106 -6.95 5.69 0.89
CA ARG A 106 -7.58 4.36 0.95
C ARG A 106 -8.88 4.41 1.75
N SER A 107 -8.86 5.03 2.93
CA SER A 107 -10.03 5.09 3.80
C SER A 107 -11.16 5.88 3.13
N GLU A 108 -10.86 6.97 2.42
CA GLU A 108 -11.88 7.72 1.67
C GLU A 108 -12.51 6.92 0.54
N LYS A 109 -11.71 6.19 -0.25
CA LYS A 109 -12.24 5.33 -1.31
C LYS A 109 -13.13 4.21 -0.77
N GLU A 110 -12.76 3.66 0.39
CA GLU A 110 -13.57 2.66 1.07
C GLU A 110 -14.88 3.26 1.59
N LEU A 111 -14.82 4.46 2.19
CA LEU A 111 -16.00 5.18 2.65
C LEU A 111 -16.96 5.55 1.50
N GLN A 112 -16.45 5.96 0.34
CA GLN A 112 -17.27 6.15 -0.88
C GLN A 112 -17.97 4.87 -1.33
N GLY A 113 -17.28 3.74 -1.26
CA GLY A 113 -17.88 2.43 -1.53
C GLY A 113 -19.01 2.09 -0.57
N LEU A 114 -18.86 2.45 0.72
CA LEU A 114 -19.92 2.30 1.72
C LEU A 114 -21.11 3.22 1.42
N PHE A 115 -20.88 4.52 1.15
CA PHE A 115 -21.94 5.46 0.78
C PHE A 115 -22.75 4.92 -0.39
N LYS A 116 -22.09 4.55 -1.50
CA LYS A 116 -22.77 4.01 -2.69
C LYS A 116 -23.58 2.75 -2.37
N SER A 117 -22.93 1.73 -1.81
CA SER A 117 -23.56 0.42 -1.60
C SER A 117 -24.68 0.44 -0.55
N PHE A 118 -24.57 1.30 0.47
CA PHE A 118 -25.60 1.43 1.50
C PHE A 118 -26.75 2.30 1.01
N TYR A 119 -26.45 3.38 0.28
CA TYR A 119 -27.47 4.20 -0.36
C TYR A 119 -28.39 3.35 -1.25
N GLU A 120 -27.81 2.53 -2.13
CA GLU A 120 -28.57 1.64 -3.02
C GLU A 120 -29.48 0.70 -2.23
N LYS A 121 -28.94 0.03 -1.20
CA LYS A 121 -29.71 -0.90 -0.34
C LYS A 121 -30.81 -0.20 0.47
N LEU A 122 -30.54 0.99 1.00
CA LEU A 122 -31.54 1.76 1.75
C LEU A 122 -32.66 2.25 0.84
N LYS A 123 -32.34 2.63 -0.39
CA LYS A 123 -33.29 3.03 -1.43
C LYS A 123 -34.17 1.86 -1.87
N GLU A 124 -33.59 0.69 -2.13
CA GLU A 124 -34.32 -0.55 -2.44
C GLU A 124 -35.27 -0.96 -1.31
N GLY A 125 -34.83 -0.77 -0.06
CA GLY A 125 -35.62 -1.04 1.14
C GLY A 125 -36.69 0.01 1.48
N ASN A 126 -36.82 1.09 0.69
CA ASN A 126 -37.67 2.25 0.98
C ASN A 126 -37.45 2.82 2.39
N ALA A 127 -36.20 2.79 2.87
CA ALA A 127 -35.80 3.19 4.21
C ALA A 127 -35.18 4.60 4.26
N LEU A 128 -35.07 5.28 3.11
CA LEU A 128 -34.58 6.66 3.01
C LEU A 128 -35.72 7.65 3.18
N SER A 129 -35.66 8.46 4.24
CA SER A 129 -36.41 9.72 4.28
C SER A 129 -35.73 10.75 3.36
N LEU A 130 -36.49 11.75 2.91
CA LEU A 130 -35.95 12.84 2.09
C LEU A 130 -34.74 13.52 2.74
N GLY A 131 -34.78 13.72 4.06
CA GLY A 131 -33.68 14.33 4.80
C GLY A 131 -32.48 13.41 5.02
N MET A 132 -32.64 12.08 4.93
CA MET A 132 -31.51 11.14 4.97
C MET A 132 -30.87 11.01 3.59
N ASP A 133 -31.69 10.98 2.54
CA ASP A 133 -31.27 10.97 1.13
C ASP A 133 -30.36 12.16 0.82
N ASP A 134 -30.85 13.38 1.07
CA ASP A 134 -30.09 14.62 0.87
C ASP A 134 -28.77 14.64 1.65
N TYR A 135 -28.82 14.23 2.92
CA TYR A 135 -27.65 14.18 3.79
C TYR A 135 -26.56 13.23 3.26
N LEU A 136 -26.92 11.98 2.94
CA LEU A 136 -25.96 10.99 2.46
C LEU A 136 -25.31 11.42 1.13
N MET A 137 -26.08 12.02 0.23
CA MET A 137 -25.57 12.53 -1.04
C MET A 137 -24.62 13.72 -0.84
N ALA A 138 -24.99 14.68 0.02
CA ALA A 138 -24.16 15.84 0.33
C ALA A 138 -22.84 15.44 1.00
N THR A 139 -22.89 14.55 2.00
CA THR A 139 -21.70 14.05 2.68
C THR A 139 -20.80 13.26 1.73
N ALA A 140 -21.36 12.37 0.90
CA ALA A 140 -20.57 11.66 -0.12
C ALA A 140 -19.85 12.64 -1.06
N SER A 141 -20.52 13.70 -1.54
CA SER A 141 -19.90 14.74 -2.39
C SER A 141 -18.75 15.47 -1.68
N SER A 142 -18.90 15.83 -0.40
CA SER A 142 -17.81 16.41 0.41
C SER A 142 -16.59 15.50 0.48
N HIS A 143 -16.79 14.19 0.64
CA HIS A 143 -15.70 13.21 0.68
C HIS A 143 -15.00 13.02 -0.68
N GLU A 144 -15.67 13.25 -1.81
CA GLU A 144 -15.01 13.28 -3.12
C GLU A 144 -13.98 14.42 -3.22
N THR A 145 -14.29 15.57 -2.60
CA THR A 145 -13.34 16.69 -2.49
C THR A 145 -12.11 16.29 -1.69
N ASN A 146 -12.27 15.55 -0.59
CA ASN A 146 -11.13 15.05 0.20
C ASN A 146 -10.26 14.08 -0.62
N ILE A 147 -10.88 13.19 -1.39
CA ILE A 147 -10.16 12.29 -2.31
C ILE A 147 -9.31 13.09 -3.29
N TYR A 148 -9.87 14.12 -3.90
CA TYR A 148 -9.14 14.99 -4.83
C TYR A 148 -7.92 15.63 -4.17
N LEU A 149 -8.09 16.22 -2.97
CA LEU A 149 -6.98 16.86 -2.24
C LEU A 149 -5.86 15.89 -1.90
N LEU A 150 -6.21 14.68 -1.43
CA LEU A 150 -5.24 13.63 -1.11
C LEU A 150 -4.50 13.14 -2.36
N GLN A 151 -5.21 12.97 -3.49
CA GLN A 151 -4.59 12.61 -4.76
C GLN A 151 -3.61 13.69 -5.24
N GLN A 152 -4.01 14.97 -5.21
CA GLN A 152 -3.12 16.08 -5.57
C GLN A 152 -1.87 16.08 -4.70
N ARG A 153 -2.02 15.84 -3.40
CA ARG A 153 -0.88 15.77 -2.50
C ARG A 153 0.06 14.61 -2.82
N MET A 154 -0.48 13.44 -3.12
CA MET A 154 0.30 12.26 -3.50
C MET A 154 1.08 12.46 -4.80
N LEU A 155 0.45 13.05 -5.83
CA LEU A 155 1.12 13.38 -7.09
C LEU A 155 2.31 14.32 -6.85
N LYS A 156 2.13 15.34 -6.00
CA LYS A 156 3.21 16.26 -5.63
C LYS A 156 4.35 15.56 -4.89
N GLN A 157 4.04 14.63 -3.97
CA GLN A 157 5.07 13.84 -3.28
C GLN A 157 5.84 12.93 -4.25
N GLU A 158 5.16 12.31 -5.20
CA GLU A 158 5.81 11.46 -6.20
C GLU A 158 6.74 12.27 -7.10
N ALA A 159 6.32 13.46 -7.53
CA ALA A 159 7.15 14.37 -8.32
C ALA A 159 8.43 14.78 -7.55
N ILE A 160 8.30 15.16 -6.27
CA ILE A 160 9.44 15.51 -5.42
C ILE A 160 10.41 14.33 -5.29
N ARG A 161 9.88 13.12 -5.05
CA ARG A 161 10.69 11.90 -4.94
C ARG A 161 11.44 11.57 -6.24
N LYS A 162 10.79 11.73 -7.40
CA LYS A 162 11.44 11.51 -8.70
C LYS A 162 12.56 12.53 -8.94
N ALA A 163 12.33 13.79 -8.62
CA ALA A 163 13.33 14.85 -8.75
C ALA A 163 14.55 14.61 -7.84
N SER A 164 14.33 14.20 -6.58
CA SER A 164 15.43 13.90 -5.66
C SER A 164 16.25 12.69 -6.13
N LEU A 165 15.61 11.65 -6.65
CA LEU A 165 16.30 10.48 -7.21
C LEU A 165 17.13 10.84 -8.46
N GLN A 166 16.59 11.68 -9.34
CA GLN A 166 17.33 12.16 -10.52
C GLN A 166 18.56 12.97 -10.13
N ARG A 167 18.43 13.86 -9.13
CA ARG A 167 19.56 14.64 -8.62
C ARG A 167 20.63 13.75 -8.01
N ALA A 168 20.25 12.81 -7.15
CA ALA A 168 21.19 11.86 -6.55
C ALA A 168 21.92 11.00 -7.59
N ARG A 169 21.22 10.57 -8.65
CA ARG A 169 21.85 9.85 -9.78
C ARG A 169 22.86 10.69 -10.54
N LYS A 170 22.55 11.97 -10.79
CA LYS A 170 23.46 12.90 -11.46
C LYS A 170 24.71 13.15 -10.62
N GLU A 171 24.53 13.42 -9.33
CA GLU A 171 25.64 13.62 -8.38
C GLU A 171 26.52 12.36 -8.28
N ALA A 172 25.93 11.16 -8.26
CA ALA A 172 26.68 9.91 -8.28
C ALA A 172 27.46 9.67 -9.59
N ALA A 173 26.89 10.06 -10.73
CA ALA A 173 27.56 9.95 -12.03
C ALA A 173 28.73 10.94 -12.17
N GLU A 174 28.61 12.14 -11.60
CA GLU A 174 29.68 13.15 -11.56
C GLU A 174 30.78 12.81 -10.54
N ALA A 175 30.43 12.16 -9.42
CA ALA A 175 31.37 11.74 -8.39
C ALA A 175 32.09 10.42 -8.71
N ALA A 176 31.56 9.60 -9.62
CA ALA A 176 32.27 8.43 -10.11
C ALA A 176 33.45 8.90 -10.98
N PRO A 177 34.72 8.64 -10.60
CA PRO A 177 35.84 8.91 -11.49
C PRO A 177 35.57 8.17 -12.80
N SER A 178 35.79 8.82 -13.95
CA SER A 178 35.65 8.11 -15.22
C SER A 178 36.54 6.86 -15.14
N ALA A 179 36.03 5.71 -15.57
CA ALA A 179 36.84 4.51 -15.63
C ALA A 179 38.16 4.77 -16.41
N GLU A 180 38.11 5.72 -17.34
CA GLU A 180 39.26 6.23 -18.09
C GLU A 180 40.34 6.86 -17.20
N ASP A 181 40.01 7.63 -16.16
CA ASP A 181 41.01 8.24 -15.26
C ASP A 181 41.76 7.18 -14.42
N TYR A 182 41.16 6.02 -14.17
CA TYR A 182 41.81 4.87 -13.52
C TYR A 182 42.64 4.02 -14.49
N PHE A 183 42.30 4.00 -15.78
CA PHE A 183 43.04 3.24 -16.79
C PHE A 183 44.39 3.87 -17.17
N PHE A 184 44.54 5.20 -17.06
CA PHE A 184 45.76 5.90 -17.49
C PHE A 184 46.72 6.33 -16.37
N ARG A 185 46.39 6.08 -15.10
CA ARG A 185 47.24 6.46 -13.95
C ARG A 185 48.01 5.32 -13.31
N ASP A 186 47.87 4.10 -13.82
CA ASP A 186 48.68 2.97 -13.40
C ASP A 186 49.95 2.89 -14.28
N PRO A 187 51.13 3.26 -13.76
CA PRO A 187 52.38 3.19 -14.53
C PRO A 187 52.76 1.77 -14.95
N GLU A 188 52.18 0.72 -14.35
CA GLU A 188 52.41 -0.67 -14.78
C GLU A 188 51.68 -1.03 -16.09
N LYS A 189 50.68 -0.24 -16.52
CA LYS A 189 50.00 -0.43 -17.82
C LYS A 189 50.50 0.48 -18.94
N LYS A 190 51.55 1.26 -18.66
CA LYS A 190 52.32 2.02 -19.66
C LYS A 190 52.97 1.11 -20.70
N GLU A 191 53.08 -0.19 -20.38
CA GLU A 191 53.56 -1.25 -21.28
C GLU A 191 52.82 -1.27 -22.62
N VAL A 192 51.51 -0.98 -22.70
CA VAL A 192 50.78 -1.08 -23.98
C VAL A 192 51.21 0.02 -24.96
N ARG A 193 51.62 1.20 -24.47
CA ARG A 193 52.09 2.30 -25.32
C ARG A 193 53.58 2.14 -25.65
N GLU A 194 54.39 1.68 -24.69
CA GLU A 194 55.80 1.33 -24.92
C GLU A 194 55.94 0.11 -25.85
N PHE A 195 54.99 -0.83 -25.89
CA PHE A 195 54.98 -1.95 -26.84
C PHE A 195 54.68 -1.51 -28.28
N GLN A 196 53.87 -0.47 -28.48
CA GLN A 196 53.64 0.13 -29.79
C GLN A 196 54.82 0.99 -30.26
N GLU A 197 55.47 1.71 -29.35
CA GLU A 197 56.60 2.61 -29.66
C GLU A 197 57.96 1.89 -29.76
N SER A 198 58.14 0.74 -29.09
CA SER A 198 59.38 -0.04 -29.13
C SER A 198 59.62 -0.79 -30.45
N GLY A 199 58.64 -0.80 -31.37
CA GLY A 199 58.76 -1.50 -32.66
C GLY A 199 59.00 -3.00 -32.52
N GLN A 200 58.80 -3.59 -31.33
CA GLN A 200 58.90 -5.02 -31.13
C GLN A 200 57.77 -5.70 -31.89
N LYS A 201 58.14 -6.42 -32.96
CA LYS A 201 57.26 -7.37 -33.63
C LYS A 201 56.85 -8.40 -32.59
N GLY A 202 55.63 -8.27 -32.05
CA GLY A 202 55.03 -9.29 -31.20
C GLY A 202 55.12 -10.64 -31.90
N ASN A 203 55.42 -11.69 -31.14
CA ASN A 203 55.48 -13.08 -31.59
C ASN A 203 54.08 -13.58 -32.05
N LEU A 204 53.60 -13.07 -33.18
CA LEU A 204 52.49 -13.63 -33.95
C LEU A 204 53.06 -14.59 -34.99
N SER A 205 53.70 -15.66 -34.51
CA SER A 205 54.01 -16.83 -35.34
C SER A 205 54.20 -18.06 -34.47
N LYS A 206 53.13 -18.49 -33.81
CA LYS A 206 52.92 -19.90 -33.48
C LYS A 206 51.45 -20.14 -33.18
N GLN A 207 50.72 -20.42 -34.25
CA GLN A 207 49.41 -21.01 -34.24
C GLN A 207 49.57 -22.48 -33.82
N GLU A 208 49.89 -22.72 -32.54
CA GLU A 208 49.82 -24.06 -31.96
C GLU A 208 48.44 -24.26 -31.36
N GLN A 209 47.73 -25.18 -31.99
CA GLN A 209 46.46 -25.81 -31.64
C GLN A 209 46.12 -25.75 -30.14
N ARG A 210 45.33 -24.76 -29.74
CA ARG A 210 44.52 -24.84 -28.52
C ARG A 210 43.24 -25.61 -28.84
N LYS A 211 43.31 -26.93 -28.73
CA LYS A 211 42.10 -27.77 -28.57
C LYS A 211 41.47 -27.40 -27.24
N GLY A 212 40.21 -26.94 -27.27
CA GLY A 212 39.42 -26.65 -26.07
C GLY A 212 39.12 -25.16 -25.83
N ALA A 213 38.66 -24.44 -26.85
CA ALA A 213 37.95 -23.18 -26.59
C ALA A 213 36.58 -23.52 -25.96
N PRO A 214 36.15 -22.80 -24.90
CA PRO A 214 34.81 -22.96 -24.36
C PRO A 214 33.77 -22.62 -25.44
N PRO A 215 32.62 -23.32 -25.46
CA PRO A 215 31.58 -23.14 -26.47
C PRO A 215 31.14 -21.68 -26.54
N THR A 216 30.88 -21.20 -27.74
CA THR A 216 30.33 -19.85 -27.92
C THR A 216 28.87 -19.81 -27.45
N VAL A 217 28.35 -18.63 -27.13
CA VAL A 217 26.96 -18.45 -26.67
C VAL A 217 25.93 -19.01 -27.67
N ALA A 218 26.30 -19.13 -28.95
CA ALA A 218 25.48 -19.75 -29.98
C ALA A 218 25.46 -21.29 -29.92
N ASP A 219 26.51 -21.91 -29.36
CA ASP A 219 26.65 -23.36 -29.16
C ASP A 219 25.92 -23.86 -27.91
N ILE A 220 25.45 -22.95 -27.03
CA ILE A 220 24.58 -23.26 -25.89
C ILE A 220 23.13 -23.27 -26.40
N LYS A 221 22.79 -24.29 -27.19
CA LYS A 221 21.41 -24.63 -27.54
C LYS A 221 21.21 -26.11 -27.35
N GLU A 222 20.91 -26.53 -26.12
CA GLU A 222 20.08 -27.71 -25.83
C GLU A 222 19.78 -27.77 -24.31
N GLU A 223 18.48 -27.74 -24.02
CA GLU A 223 17.73 -28.07 -22.78
C GLU A 223 18.19 -27.59 -21.38
N PRO A 224 17.32 -26.88 -20.62
CA PRO A 224 17.57 -26.61 -19.20
C PRO A 224 17.36 -27.89 -18.39
N GLY A 225 18.44 -28.60 -18.04
CA GLY A 225 18.35 -29.78 -17.16
C GLY A 225 19.56 -30.71 -17.04
N GLY A 226 20.76 -30.33 -17.50
CA GLY A 226 21.94 -31.18 -17.40
C GLY A 226 22.43 -31.44 -15.96
N GLU A 227 22.89 -32.68 -15.70
CA GLU A 227 23.31 -33.22 -14.38
C GLU A 227 24.48 -32.49 -13.69
N GLU A 228 25.10 -31.48 -14.31
CA GLU A 228 26.29 -30.82 -13.78
C GLU A 228 25.99 -29.55 -12.95
N PHE A 229 24.73 -29.13 -12.82
CA PHE A 229 24.33 -28.03 -11.95
C PHE A 229 23.70 -28.52 -10.63
N SER A 230 24.52 -29.12 -9.76
CA SER A 230 24.10 -29.33 -8.36
C SER A 230 25.29 -29.38 -7.40
N THR A 231 25.82 -28.21 -7.06
CA THR A 231 26.69 -28.04 -5.87
C THR A 231 26.23 -26.92 -4.94
N LEU A 232 25.11 -26.26 -5.24
CA LEU A 232 24.53 -25.18 -4.44
C LEU A 232 23.31 -25.67 -3.64
N ASN A 233 23.53 -26.69 -2.83
CA ASN A 233 22.63 -27.05 -1.73
C ASN A 233 23.45 -27.54 -0.54
N ARG A 234 24.08 -26.61 0.18
CA ARG A 234 24.54 -26.89 1.55
C ARG A 234 24.85 -25.62 2.33
N TYR A 235 23.84 -24.93 2.83
CA TYR A 235 23.89 -24.26 4.14
C TYR A 235 22.45 -24.10 4.66
N VAL A 236 21.93 -25.19 5.22
CA VAL A 236 20.86 -25.11 6.21
C VAL A 236 21.57 -24.78 7.52
N ILE A 237 21.34 -23.57 8.03
CA ILE A 237 21.78 -23.17 9.37
C ILE A 237 20.65 -23.59 10.32
N ASP A 238 20.83 -24.69 11.03
CA ASP A 238 19.99 -25.03 12.17
C ASP A 238 20.35 -24.09 13.32
N THR A 239 19.42 -23.18 13.64
CA THR A 239 19.48 -22.40 14.88
C THR A 239 18.51 -23.00 15.87
N GLU A 240 19.05 -23.67 16.89
CA GLU A 240 18.29 -24.09 18.07
C GLU A 240 18.08 -22.87 18.98
N GLU A 241 16.91 -22.23 18.88
CA GLU A 241 16.43 -21.31 19.92
C GLU A 241 15.44 -22.04 20.85
N PRO A 242 15.64 -22.00 22.18
CA PRO A 242 14.74 -22.64 23.12
C PRO A 242 13.39 -21.91 23.20
N THR A 243 12.36 -22.71 23.04
CA THR A 243 10.94 -22.39 23.22
C THR A 243 10.65 -22.00 24.67
N ASN A 244 10.10 -20.79 24.90
CA ASN A 244 8.95 -20.64 25.79
C ASN A 244 8.33 -19.22 25.81
N LEU A 245 6.99 -19.22 25.91
CA LEU A 245 6.07 -18.11 26.22
C LEU A 245 5.70 -17.15 25.07
N SER A 246 4.67 -17.54 24.30
CA SER A 246 3.71 -16.56 23.77
C SER A 246 2.26 -17.01 24.04
N PRO A 247 1.36 -16.08 24.42
CA PRO A 247 -0.02 -16.40 24.76
C PRO A 247 -0.80 -16.80 23.51
N LYS A 248 -1.69 -17.78 23.67
CA LYS A 248 -2.59 -18.30 22.64
C LYS A 248 -3.29 -17.13 21.91
N ARG A 249 -2.89 -16.88 20.66
CA ARG A 249 -3.67 -16.08 19.72
C ARG A 249 -5.04 -16.73 19.57
N THR A 250 -6.08 -16.06 20.05
CA THR A 250 -7.44 -16.36 19.61
C THR A 250 -7.52 -16.12 18.10
N PRO A 251 -8.22 -16.99 17.35
CA PRO A 251 -8.40 -16.78 15.92
C PRO A 251 -9.16 -15.46 15.73
N SER A 252 -8.57 -14.53 14.99
CA SER A 252 -9.28 -13.32 14.56
C SER A 252 -10.56 -13.73 13.84
N PRO A 253 -11.70 -13.06 14.06
CA PRO A 253 -12.86 -13.27 13.22
C PRO A 253 -12.40 -13.01 11.78
N LYS A 254 -12.56 -14.02 10.92
CA LYS A 254 -12.48 -13.80 9.47
C LYS A 254 -13.52 -12.71 9.18
N LEU A 255 -13.05 -11.51 8.89
CA LEU A 255 -13.85 -10.50 8.20
C LEU A 255 -14.34 -11.23 6.95
N ALA A 256 -15.63 -11.56 6.97
CA ALA A 256 -16.27 -12.25 5.88
C ALA A 256 -16.03 -11.40 4.63
N SER A 257 -15.36 -12.04 3.68
CA SER A 257 -15.22 -11.60 2.30
C SER A 257 -16.61 -11.42 1.71
N TRP A 258 -17.22 -10.25 1.93
CA TRP A 258 -18.43 -9.84 1.24
C TRP A 258 -18.03 -8.95 0.07
N VAL A 259 -18.06 -9.56 -1.12
CA VAL A 259 -18.45 -8.99 -2.42
C VAL A 259 -17.65 -7.77 -2.91
N PHE A 260 -16.54 -8.06 -3.61
CA PHE A 260 -16.21 -7.35 -4.85
C PHE A 260 -16.18 -8.41 -5.96
N LEU A 261 -17.31 -8.59 -6.64
CA LEU A 261 -17.40 -9.21 -7.95
C LEU A 261 -18.34 -8.33 -8.79
N GLU A 262 -17.72 -7.71 -9.80
CA GLU A 262 -18.21 -7.44 -11.16
C GLU A 262 -19.68 -7.01 -11.33
N ASP A 263 -19.86 -5.71 -11.64
CA ASP A 263 -20.25 -5.25 -13.00
C ASP A 263 -19.70 -3.82 -13.23
#